data_AF-A0A8H9GSZ1-F1
#
_entry.id   AF-A0A8H9GSZ1-F1
#
_cell.length_a   1.000
_cell.length_b   1.000
_cell.length_c   1.000
_cell.angle_alpha   90.00
_cell.angle_beta   90.00
_cell.angle_gamma   90.00
#
_symmetry.space_group_name_H-M   'P 1'
#
loop_
_entity.id
_entity.type
_entity.pdbx_description
1 polymer ?
#
loop_
_entity_poly.entity_id
_entity_poly.type
_entity_poly.pdbx_seq_one_letter_code
_entity_poly.pdbx_strand_id
1 'polypeptide(L)'
;MPDDKLTLIMDRTTWHYGQTPLNILVLGAFLGGAVIPLVWSILPHQGNSCTVARILLVTCLLKVLPARRWAVVIADREFMGRQWCSFLRWKRIRQCIRENTKIEDELVRDLFTTLQPGQVRTLFERTWVYGGWMHVVITLSPVGDRVIVASDLPVLDVLRTYRLRWAIESAFSSLKSRRLNLEATHMTASERISRLFGLLCIVFAWMTRFGAHQTETHTPRRDKRGRAVVSQFRIGWQILSQAARWDGDDFWDCLRLLGMPFPIASTLISRSVRC
;
A
#
# COMPACT_ATOMS: atom_id res chain seq x y z
N MET A 1 -17.00 0.85 -2.61
CA MET A 1 -16.05 1.30 -1.57
C MET A 1 -16.78 1.36 -0.23
N PRO A 2 -16.16 0.99 0.91
CA PRO A 2 -16.77 1.18 2.23
C PRO A 2 -16.89 2.67 2.57
N ASP A 3 -17.80 3.03 3.47
CA ASP A 3 -18.07 4.43 3.84
C ASP A 3 -17.05 5.08 4.77
N ASP A 4 -16.27 4.26 5.46
CA ASP A 4 -15.21 4.70 6.35
C ASP A 4 -14.08 5.44 5.63
N LYS A 5 -13.22 6.06 6.46
CA LYS A 5 -11.98 6.64 5.97
C LYS A 5 -11.03 5.54 5.51
N LEU A 6 -10.37 5.79 4.38
CA LEU A 6 -9.47 4.88 3.70
C LEU A 6 -8.02 5.18 4.05
N THR A 7 -7.27 4.15 4.40
CA THR A 7 -5.80 4.21 4.44
C THR A 7 -5.27 4.05 3.04
N LEU A 8 -4.58 5.07 2.53
CA LEU A 8 -3.97 5.04 1.21
C LEU A 8 -2.48 4.75 1.30
N ILE A 9 -1.96 3.99 0.35
CA ILE A 9 -0.54 3.68 0.22
C ILE A 9 -0.06 4.11 -1.15
N MET A 10 1.00 4.90 -1.15
CA MET A 10 1.74 5.30 -2.34
C MET A 10 3.03 4.50 -2.43
N ASP A 11 3.27 3.90 -3.59
CA ASP A 11 4.55 3.26 -3.87
C ASP A 11 4.78 3.21 -5.39
N ARG A 12 5.99 2.84 -5.76
CA ARG A 12 6.40 2.64 -7.14
C ARG A 12 6.69 1.18 -7.39
N THR A 13 6.43 0.76 -8.62
CA THR A 13 6.91 -0.52 -9.12
C THR A 13 7.66 -0.31 -10.42
N THR A 14 8.75 -1.07 -10.58
CA THR A 14 9.57 -1.03 -11.79
C THR A 14 9.82 -2.45 -12.27
N TRP A 15 9.80 -2.66 -13.57
CA TRP A 15 10.38 -3.85 -14.21
C TRP A 15 10.97 -3.47 -15.56
N HIS A 16 11.78 -4.37 -16.12
CA HIS A 16 12.42 -4.15 -17.40
C HIS A 16 11.84 -5.10 -18.43
N TYR A 17 11.56 -4.57 -19.62
CA TYR A 17 11.38 -5.39 -20.80
C TYR A 17 12.47 -5.04 -21.81
N GLY A 18 13.44 -5.95 -21.98
CA GLY A 18 14.68 -5.65 -22.67
C GLY A 18 15.37 -4.43 -22.06
N GLN A 19 15.63 -3.40 -22.88
CA GLN A 19 16.22 -2.12 -22.45
C GLN A 19 15.19 -1.09 -21.98
N THR A 20 13.88 -1.36 -22.11
CA THR A 20 12.84 -0.40 -21.76
C THR A 20 12.40 -0.60 -20.31
N PRO A 21 12.72 0.34 -19.40
CA PRO A 21 12.19 0.30 -18.05
C PRO A 21 10.73 0.72 -18.04
N LEU A 22 9.88 -0.09 -17.42
CA LEU A 22 8.55 0.35 -17.05
C LEU A 22 8.54 0.77 -15.60
N ASN A 23 8.13 2.01 -15.36
CA ASN A 23 8.04 2.62 -14.06
C ASN A 23 6.58 3.08 -13.86
N ILE A 24 5.90 2.51 -12.86
CA ILE A 24 4.54 2.92 -12.49
C ILE A 24 4.54 3.47 -11.08
N LEU A 25 4.11 4.73 -10.92
CA LEU A 25 3.76 5.32 -9.64
C LEU A 25 2.29 5.02 -9.35
N VAL A 26 1.99 4.44 -8.18
CA VAL A 26 0.65 3.97 -7.82
C VAL A 26 0.22 4.54 -6.49
N LEU A 27 -1.05 4.94 -6.39
CA LEU A 27 -1.73 5.25 -5.15
C LEU A 27 -2.95 4.33 -5.03
N GLY A 28 -2.98 3.52 -3.99
CA GLY A 28 -4.03 2.53 -3.74
C GLY A 28 -4.61 2.63 -2.34
N ALA A 29 -5.80 2.05 -2.13
CA ALA A 29 -6.45 1.96 -0.83
C ALA A 29 -6.28 0.57 -0.22
N PHE A 30 -6.00 0.48 1.08
CA PHE A 30 -5.99 -0.78 1.80
C PHE A 30 -7.42 -1.26 2.07
N LEU A 31 -7.84 -2.32 1.40
CA LEU A 31 -9.20 -2.86 1.41
C LEU A 31 -9.15 -4.38 1.34
N GLY A 32 -9.95 -5.07 2.17
CA GLY A 32 -10.02 -6.53 2.15
C GLY A 32 -8.65 -7.21 2.26
N GLY A 33 -7.78 -6.68 3.13
CA GLY A 33 -6.45 -7.25 3.37
C GLY A 33 -5.38 -6.98 2.30
N ALA A 34 -5.68 -6.24 1.23
CA ALA A 34 -4.71 -5.90 0.19
C ALA A 34 -4.78 -4.41 -0.20
N VAL A 35 -3.78 -3.93 -0.94
CA VAL A 35 -3.81 -2.59 -1.53
C VAL A 35 -4.43 -2.66 -2.91
N ILE A 36 -5.61 -2.07 -3.07
CA ILE A 36 -6.29 -1.94 -4.35
C ILE A 36 -5.81 -0.65 -5.02
N PRO A 37 -5.09 -0.70 -6.15
CA PRO A 37 -4.70 0.49 -6.88
C PRO A 37 -5.92 1.29 -7.34
N LEU A 38 -5.93 2.60 -7.11
CA LEU A 38 -7.03 3.48 -7.50
C LEU A 38 -6.63 4.46 -8.60
N VAL A 39 -5.38 4.93 -8.57
CA VAL A 39 -4.83 5.82 -9.59
C VAL A 39 -3.34 5.51 -9.78
N TRP A 40 -2.85 5.72 -11.00
CA TRP A 40 -1.45 5.49 -11.34
C TRP A 40 -0.95 6.48 -12.41
N SER A 41 0.36 6.57 -12.56
CA SER A 41 1.05 7.26 -13.65
C SER A 41 2.23 6.42 -14.11
N ILE A 42 2.36 6.27 -15.44
CA ILE A 42 3.59 5.72 -16.03
C ILE A 42 4.63 6.85 -16.03
N LEU A 43 5.80 6.63 -15.42
CA LEU A 43 6.88 7.62 -15.45
C LEU A 43 7.82 7.30 -16.63
N PRO A 44 8.31 8.33 -17.34
CA PRO A 44 9.10 8.13 -18.56
C PRO A 44 10.58 7.77 -18.31
N HIS A 45 10.98 7.58 -17.04
CA HIS A 45 12.35 7.35 -16.63
C HIS A 45 12.44 6.28 -15.53
N GLN A 46 13.63 5.76 -15.25
CA GLN A 46 13.89 4.96 -14.04
C GLN A 46 14.05 5.84 -12.80
N GLY A 47 14.06 5.23 -11.62
CA GLY A 47 14.28 5.94 -10.36
C GLY A 47 13.03 6.62 -9.80
N ASN A 48 13.23 7.56 -8.89
CA ASN A 48 12.17 8.08 -8.01
C ASN A 48 11.22 9.03 -8.75
N SER A 49 9.97 9.09 -8.28
CA SER A 49 9.04 10.13 -8.70
C SER A 49 9.51 11.51 -8.26
N CYS A 50 9.23 12.55 -9.06
CA CYS A 50 9.38 13.93 -8.63
C CYS A 50 8.15 14.40 -7.83
N THR A 51 8.29 15.49 -7.06
CA THR A 51 7.19 16.04 -6.26
C THR A 51 5.97 16.40 -7.10
N VAL A 52 6.17 16.93 -8.31
CA VAL A 52 5.09 17.27 -9.23
C VAL A 52 4.28 16.04 -9.60
N ALA A 53 4.92 14.92 -9.96
CA ALA A 53 4.24 13.68 -10.29
C ALA A 53 3.38 13.15 -9.12
N ARG A 54 3.91 13.20 -7.88
CA ARG A 54 3.16 12.82 -6.67
C ARG A 54 1.93 13.69 -6.45
N ILE A 55 2.08 15.01 -6.56
CA ILE A 55 1.00 15.99 -6.37
C ILE A 55 -0.08 15.80 -7.44
N LEU A 56 0.30 15.62 -8.70
CA LEU A 56 -0.64 15.36 -9.79
C LEU A 56 -1.43 14.07 -9.56
N LEU A 57 -0.76 13.00 -9.12
CA LEU A 57 -1.39 11.73 -8.83
C LEU A 57 -2.44 11.84 -7.71
N VAL A 58 -2.08 12.48 -6.59
CA VAL A 58 -3.02 12.74 -5.48
C VAL A 58 -4.16 13.64 -5.95
N THR A 59 -3.86 14.69 -6.71
CA THR A 59 -4.86 15.63 -7.21
C THR A 59 -5.85 14.92 -8.15
N CYS A 60 -5.40 13.97 -8.95
CA CYS A 60 -6.26 13.13 -9.78
C CYS A 60 -7.24 12.32 -8.92
N LEU A 61 -6.77 11.62 -7.88
CA LEU A 61 -7.65 10.86 -7.00
C LEU A 61 -8.61 11.75 -6.21
N LEU A 62 -8.17 12.95 -5.80
CA LEU A 62 -9.02 13.90 -5.08
C LEU A 62 -10.23 14.40 -5.88
N LYS A 63 -10.22 14.31 -7.22
CA LYS A 63 -11.37 14.65 -8.07
C LYS A 63 -12.56 13.71 -7.85
N VAL A 64 -12.30 12.46 -7.45
CA VAL A 64 -13.33 11.41 -7.30
C VAL A 64 -13.46 10.92 -5.86
N LEU A 65 -12.42 11.05 -5.04
CA LEU A 65 -12.39 10.63 -3.64
C LEU A 65 -11.87 11.79 -2.77
N PRO A 66 -12.75 12.55 -2.08
CA PRO A 66 -12.36 13.74 -1.36
C PRO A 66 -11.49 13.42 -0.14
N ALA A 67 -10.56 14.33 0.21
CA ALA A 67 -9.61 14.16 1.31
C ALA A 67 -10.25 13.78 2.67
N ARG A 68 -11.49 14.21 2.94
CA ARG A 68 -12.23 13.83 4.16
C ARG A 68 -12.44 12.31 4.30
N ARG A 69 -12.41 11.57 3.19
CA ARG A 69 -12.50 10.10 3.13
C ARG A 69 -11.13 9.44 3.30
N TRP A 70 -10.05 10.18 3.53
CA TRP A 70 -8.70 9.64 3.65
C TRP A 70 -8.32 9.64 5.13
N ALA A 71 -7.99 8.48 5.68
CA ALA A 71 -7.51 8.34 7.04
C ALA A 71 -6.06 8.84 7.14
N VAL A 72 -5.23 8.42 6.19
CA VAL A 72 -3.80 8.71 6.11
C VAL A 72 -3.26 8.28 4.73
N VAL A 73 -2.19 8.93 4.27
CA VAL A 73 -1.34 8.46 3.16
C VAL A 73 -0.04 7.90 3.74
N ILE A 74 0.27 6.65 3.40
CA ILE A 74 1.52 5.97 3.77
C ILE A 74 2.45 5.96 2.57
N ALA A 75 3.73 6.27 2.77
CA ALA A 75 4.73 6.21 1.71
C ALA A 75 6.13 5.88 2.25
N ASP A 76 7.00 5.31 1.42
CA ASP A 76 8.41 5.05 1.77
C ASP A 76 9.28 6.32 1.62
N ARG A 77 10.56 6.20 2.00
CA ARG A 77 11.59 7.25 2.04
C ARG A 77 11.86 7.95 0.70
N GLU A 78 11.46 7.36 -0.42
CA GLU A 78 11.58 8.02 -1.72
C GLU A 78 10.50 9.08 -1.98
N PHE A 79 9.44 9.11 -1.17
CA PHE A 79 8.30 10.02 -1.30
C PHE A 79 8.33 11.15 -0.25
N MET A 80 9.51 11.76 -0.07
CA MET A 80 9.74 12.82 0.92
C MET A 80 9.92 14.20 0.27
N GLY A 81 9.85 15.26 1.09
CA GLY A 81 10.24 16.62 0.70
C GLY A 81 9.28 17.71 1.18
N ARG A 82 9.83 18.90 1.45
CA ARG A 82 9.10 20.06 2.00
C ARG A 82 7.83 20.40 1.23
N GLN A 83 7.92 20.51 -0.09
CA GLN A 83 6.78 20.84 -0.95
C GLN A 83 5.69 19.77 -0.91
N TRP A 84 6.08 18.48 -0.94
CA TRP A 84 5.16 17.35 -0.86
C TRP A 84 4.40 17.32 0.47
N CYS A 85 5.12 17.36 1.60
CA CYS A 85 4.51 17.36 2.92
C CYS A 85 3.64 18.60 3.14
N SER A 86 4.05 19.76 2.61
CA SER A 86 3.25 21.00 2.68
C SER A 86 1.96 20.90 1.88
N PHE A 87 2.00 20.27 0.69
CA PHE A 87 0.80 20.01 -0.10
C PHE A 87 -0.19 19.11 0.62
N LEU A 88 0.27 18.00 1.22
CA LEU A 88 -0.60 17.10 1.99
C LEU A 88 -1.25 17.82 3.17
N ARG A 89 -0.47 18.61 3.93
CA ARG A 89 -0.99 19.44 5.03
C ARG A 89 -2.01 20.47 4.55
N TRP A 90 -1.73 21.16 3.45
CA TRP A 90 -2.65 22.13 2.85
C TRP A 90 -3.97 21.48 2.44
N LYS A 91 -3.93 20.25 1.92
CA LYS A 91 -5.12 19.43 1.62
C LYS A 91 -5.76 18.77 2.84
N ARG A 92 -5.22 18.98 4.05
CA ARG A 92 -5.65 18.34 5.31
C ARG A 92 -5.61 16.81 5.24
N ILE A 93 -4.62 16.27 4.51
CA ILE A 93 -4.38 14.84 4.39
C ILE A 93 -3.29 14.45 5.39
N ARG A 94 -3.63 13.51 6.29
CA ARG A 94 -2.66 12.94 7.23
C ARG A 94 -1.61 12.10 6.50
N GLN A 95 -0.40 12.06 7.01
CA GLN A 95 0.74 11.40 6.37
C GLN A 95 1.52 10.52 7.35
N CYS A 96 2.03 9.40 6.85
CA CYS A 96 2.88 8.47 7.59
C CYS A 96 4.00 8.01 6.65
N ILE A 97 5.13 8.69 6.70
CA ILE A 97 6.20 8.57 5.70
C ILE A 97 7.47 8.06 6.38
N ARG A 98 8.14 7.10 5.76
CA ARG A 98 9.45 6.66 6.24
C ARG A 98 10.46 7.78 6.03
N GLU A 99 11.20 8.12 7.06
CA GLU A 99 12.28 9.10 6.98
C GLU A 99 13.63 8.43 6.71
N ASN A 100 14.52 9.21 6.09
CA ASN A 100 15.93 8.86 6.05
C ASN A 100 16.64 9.33 7.33
N THR A 101 17.81 8.76 7.59
CA THR A 101 18.72 9.08 8.70
C THR A 101 19.28 10.52 8.70
N LYS A 102 18.79 11.41 7.82
CA LYS A 102 19.16 12.83 7.80
C LYS A 102 18.41 13.69 8.82
N ILE A 103 17.61 13.07 9.69
CA ILE A 103 17.29 13.69 10.98
C ILE A 103 18.64 13.80 11.70
N GLU A 104 19.28 14.96 11.57
CA GLU A 104 20.56 15.29 12.19
C GLU A 104 20.44 15.05 13.68
N ASP A 105 21.07 13.98 14.18
CA ASP A 105 21.44 13.88 15.58
C ASP A 105 22.30 12.64 15.88
N GLU A 106 23.34 12.84 16.70
CA GLU A 106 23.98 11.77 17.49
C GLU A 106 22.93 11.00 18.29
N LEU A 107 21.90 11.70 18.79
CA LEU A 107 20.76 11.18 19.52
C LEU A 107 20.03 10.03 18.79
N VAL A 108 19.86 10.11 17.46
CA VAL A 108 19.25 9.03 16.68
C VAL A 108 20.15 7.79 16.70
N ARG A 109 21.47 7.95 16.54
CA ARG A 109 22.43 6.83 16.58
C ARG A 109 22.46 6.20 17.96
N ASP A 110 22.52 6.99 19.02
CA ASP A 110 22.57 6.53 20.40
C ASP A 110 21.31 5.78 20.80
N LEU A 111 20.14 6.20 20.30
CA LEU A 111 18.89 5.51 20.57
C LEU A 111 18.78 4.15 19.86
N PHE A 112 19.56 3.91 18.80
CA PHE A 112 19.65 2.61 18.14
C PHE A 112 20.65 1.65 18.79
N THR A 113 21.71 2.12 19.46
CA THR A 113 22.77 1.24 19.99
C THR A 113 22.26 0.19 20.97
N THR A 114 21.21 0.54 21.73
CA THR A 114 20.59 -0.32 22.74
C THR A 114 19.23 -0.88 22.31
N LEU A 115 18.79 -0.60 21.08
CA LEU A 115 17.50 -1.05 20.57
C LEU A 115 17.60 -2.48 20.05
N GLN A 116 16.67 -3.35 20.45
CA GLN A 116 16.60 -4.73 19.96
C GLN A 116 15.54 -4.88 18.85
N PRO A 117 15.66 -5.86 17.93
CA PRO A 117 14.63 -6.14 16.94
C PRO A 117 13.24 -6.30 17.55
N GLY A 118 12.27 -5.51 17.06
CA GLY A 118 10.90 -5.49 17.57
C GLY A 118 10.66 -4.63 18.81
N GLN A 119 11.71 -4.04 19.41
CA GLN A 119 11.55 -2.94 20.37
C GLN A 119 11.30 -1.63 19.61
N VAL A 120 10.39 -0.83 20.17
CA VAL A 120 10.00 0.48 19.65
C VAL A 120 10.50 1.55 20.60
N ARG A 121 11.10 2.61 20.06
CA ARG A 121 11.42 3.83 20.79
C ARG A 121 10.81 5.03 20.08
N THR A 122 10.28 5.95 20.87
CA THR A 122 9.81 7.24 20.36
C THR A 122 10.96 8.23 20.52
N LEU A 123 11.37 8.88 19.42
CA LEU A 123 12.44 9.87 19.45
C LEU A 123 11.91 11.18 20.05
N PHE A 124 10.78 11.67 19.52
CA PHE A 124 10.16 12.91 19.95
C PHE A 124 8.65 12.89 19.70
N GLU A 125 7.88 13.45 20.65
CA GLU A 125 6.47 13.73 20.43
C GLU A 125 6.27 14.84 19.38
N ARG A 126 7.23 15.75 19.20
CA ARG A 126 7.15 16.79 18.16
C ARG A 126 8.53 17.17 17.61
N THR A 127 8.79 16.82 16.36
CA THR A 127 9.96 17.25 15.59
C THR A 127 9.53 18.09 14.40
N TRP A 128 10.29 19.12 14.06
CA TRP A 128 10.06 19.92 12.87
C TRP A 128 10.59 19.19 11.62
N VAL A 129 9.70 18.55 10.87
CA VAL A 129 10.03 17.76 9.69
C VAL A 129 9.37 18.39 8.45
N TYR A 130 10.19 18.69 7.44
CA TYR A 130 9.72 19.20 6.15
C TYR A 130 8.77 20.41 6.26
N GLY A 131 9.05 21.33 7.18
CA GLY A 131 8.28 22.56 7.37
C GLY A 131 6.99 22.41 8.19
N GLY A 132 6.89 21.40 9.06
CA GLY A 132 5.80 21.27 10.02
C GLY A 132 6.13 20.31 11.17
N TRP A 133 5.38 20.39 12.26
CA TRP A 133 5.53 19.49 13.40
C TRP A 133 4.97 18.10 13.10
N MET A 134 5.75 17.06 13.40
CA MET A 134 5.37 15.65 13.26
C MET A 134 5.88 14.83 14.45
N HIS A 135 5.22 13.71 14.75
CA HIS A 135 5.76 12.67 15.61
C HIS A 135 6.80 11.86 14.84
N VAL A 136 7.93 11.56 15.46
CA VAL A 136 8.99 10.72 14.87
C VAL A 136 9.18 9.48 15.74
N VAL A 137 8.88 8.32 15.15
CA VAL A 137 8.99 7.02 15.83
C VAL A 137 10.07 6.18 15.18
N ILE A 138 10.81 5.47 16.02
CA ILE A 138 11.98 4.68 15.63
C ILE A 138 11.82 3.23 16.09
N THR A 139 12.15 2.30 15.21
CA THR A 139 12.22 0.87 15.53
C THR A 139 13.33 0.20 14.74
N LEU A 140 13.81 -0.94 15.25
CA LEU A 140 14.54 -1.90 14.43
C LEU A 140 13.56 -2.91 13.83
N SER A 141 13.75 -3.19 12.54
CA SER A 141 13.10 -4.31 11.89
C SER A 141 13.62 -5.64 12.46
N PRO A 142 12.93 -6.77 12.21
CA PRO A 142 13.41 -8.09 12.61
C PRO A 142 14.82 -8.46 12.11
N VAL A 143 15.24 -7.88 10.98
CA VAL A 143 16.56 -8.11 10.35
C VAL A 143 17.60 -7.06 10.77
N GLY A 144 17.27 -6.16 11.70
CA GLY A 144 18.20 -5.14 12.21
C GLY A 144 18.20 -3.82 11.42
N ASP A 145 17.39 -3.69 10.36
CA ASP A 145 17.28 -2.42 9.64
C ASP A 145 16.61 -1.34 10.49
N ARG A 146 17.17 -0.13 10.41
CA ARG A 146 16.60 1.08 11.01
C ARG A 146 15.34 1.51 10.26
N VAL A 147 14.26 1.71 11.03
CA VAL A 147 12.99 2.24 10.53
C VAL A 147 12.67 3.49 11.32
N ILE A 148 12.72 4.63 10.65
CA ILE A 148 12.34 5.94 11.18
C ILE A 148 11.09 6.36 10.42
N VAL A 149 10.04 6.77 11.12
CA VAL A 149 8.76 7.16 10.51
C VAL A 149 8.35 8.51 11.07
N ALA A 150 8.11 9.48 10.18
CA ALA A 150 7.52 10.76 10.52
C ALA A 150 6.02 10.75 10.16
N SER A 151 5.19 11.20 11.11
CA SER A 151 3.75 11.20 10.92
C SER A 151 3.04 12.25 11.77
N ASP A 152 1.90 12.72 11.30
CA ASP A 152 0.95 13.53 12.08
C ASP A 152 -0.12 12.68 12.79
N LEU A 153 0.01 11.35 12.78
CA LEU A 153 -0.79 10.42 13.59
C LEU A 153 -0.32 10.39 15.05
N PRO A 154 -1.19 9.97 16.00
CA PRO A 154 -0.74 9.67 17.36
C PRO A 154 0.41 8.67 17.37
N VAL A 155 1.40 8.89 18.24
CA VAL A 155 2.64 8.08 18.35
C VAL A 155 2.36 6.57 18.35
N LEU A 156 1.36 6.13 19.13
CA LEU A 156 1.00 4.71 19.28
C LEU A 156 0.48 4.07 17.98
N ASP A 157 -0.04 4.88 17.05
CA ASP A 157 -0.59 4.42 15.78
C ASP A 157 0.43 4.46 14.64
N VAL A 158 1.53 5.20 14.78
CA VAL A 158 2.49 5.46 13.67
C VAL A 158 3.03 4.15 13.10
N LEU A 159 3.67 3.31 13.92
CA LEU A 159 4.25 2.06 13.43
C LEU A 159 3.19 1.03 13.03
N ARG A 160 2.07 0.98 13.73
CA ARG A 160 0.95 0.08 13.37
C ARG A 160 0.44 0.40 11.97
N THR A 161 0.22 1.69 11.71
CA THR A 161 -0.19 2.20 10.41
C THR A 161 0.88 1.97 9.36
N TYR A 162 2.14 2.35 9.63
CA TYR A 162 3.23 2.25 8.66
C TYR A 162 3.46 0.82 8.16
N ARG A 163 3.25 -0.20 9.01
CA ARG A 163 3.34 -1.61 8.63
C ARG A 163 2.39 -2.01 7.49
N LEU A 164 1.28 -1.30 7.31
CA LEU A 164 0.35 -1.54 6.20
C LEU A 164 0.99 -1.24 4.82
N ARG A 165 2.08 -0.47 4.78
CA ARG A 165 2.82 -0.18 3.54
C ARG A 165 3.20 -1.47 2.80
N TRP A 166 3.66 -2.50 3.50
CA TRP A 166 4.09 -3.77 2.90
C TRP A 166 3.00 -4.48 2.09
N ALA A 167 1.72 -4.19 2.32
CA ALA A 167 0.65 -4.78 1.55
C ALA A 167 0.71 -4.39 0.06
N ILE A 168 1.31 -3.24 -0.29
CA ILE A 168 1.44 -2.82 -1.70
C ILE A 168 2.46 -3.66 -2.46
N GLU A 169 3.53 -4.13 -1.81
CA GLU A 169 4.52 -5.03 -2.40
C GLU A 169 3.86 -6.37 -2.80
N SER A 170 2.95 -6.86 -1.94
CA SER A 170 2.15 -8.06 -2.23
C SER A 170 1.18 -7.83 -3.40
N ALA A 171 0.57 -6.65 -3.51
CA ALA A 171 -0.28 -6.27 -4.63
C ALA A 171 0.52 -6.21 -5.95
N PHE A 172 1.67 -5.54 -5.95
CA PHE A 172 2.56 -5.48 -7.12
C PHE A 172 3.04 -6.86 -7.55
N SER A 173 3.45 -7.71 -6.61
CA SER A 173 3.86 -9.08 -6.93
C SER A 173 2.74 -9.90 -7.59
N SER A 174 1.49 -9.70 -7.15
CA SER A 174 0.31 -10.37 -7.70
C SER A 174 -0.02 -9.92 -9.12
N LEU A 175 0.10 -8.61 -9.38
CA LEU A 175 -0.13 -7.99 -10.68
C LEU A 175 0.97 -8.36 -11.70
N LYS A 176 2.24 -8.37 -11.28
CA LYS A 176 3.40 -8.45 -12.17
C LYS A 176 3.72 -9.85 -12.69
N SER A 177 4.03 -10.79 -11.81
CA SER A 177 4.63 -12.08 -12.22
C SER A 177 3.88 -13.30 -11.71
N ARG A 178 3.14 -13.20 -10.59
CA ARG A 178 2.60 -14.41 -9.94
C ARG A 178 1.27 -14.91 -10.50
N ARG A 179 0.32 -14.01 -10.79
CA ARG A 179 -1.07 -14.41 -11.11
C ARG A 179 -1.59 -13.74 -12.37
N LEU A 180 -1.52 -12.42 -12.41
CA LEU A 180 -2.00 -11.65 -13.56
C LEU A 180 -0.94 -11.45 -14.65
N ASN A 181 0.33 -11.74 -14.30
CA ASN A 181 1.46 -11.90 -15.21
C ASN A 181 1.63 -10.74 -16.21
N LEU A 182 1.46 -9.50 -15.76
CA LEU A 182 1.62 -8.29 -16.57
C LEU A 182 2.98 -8.24 -17.29
N GLU A 183 4.04 -8.76 -16.68
CA GLU A 183 5.39 -8.76 -17.26
C GLU A 183 5.51 -9.64 -18.52
N ALA A 184 4.63 -10.64 -18.70
CA ALA A 184 4.64 -11.52 -19.86
C ALA A 184 3.94 -10.93 -21.10
N THR A 185 3.32 -9.75 -21.00
CA THR A 185 2.61 -9.13 -22.14
C THR A 185 3.55 -8.50 -23.16
N HIS A 186 4.82 -8.31 -22.81
CA HIS A 186 5.86 -7.72 -23.68
C HIS A 186 5.50 -6.33 -24.25
N MET A 187 4.50 -5.65 -23.67
CA MET A 187 4.08 -4.33 -24.11
C MET A 187 5.10 -3.27 -23.66
N THR A 188 5.45 -2.36 -24.57
CA THR A 188 6.37 -1.24 -24.31
C THR A 188 5.71 0.14 -24.38
N ALA A 189 4.60 0.27 -25.11
CA ALA A 189 3.86 1.52 -25.22
C ALA A 189 3.17 1.87 -23.89
N SER A 190 3.57 2.99 -23.28
CA SER A 190 3.09 3.47 -21.98
C SER A 190 1.57 3.53 -21.89
N GLU A 191 0.90 4.07 -22.91
CA GLU A 191 -0.56 4.18 -22.97
C GLU A 191 -1.26 2.82 -22.98
N ARG A 192 -0.72 1.83 -23.70
CA ARG A 192 -1.29 0.47 -23.74
C ARG A 192 -1.13 -0.22 -22.39
N ILE A 193 0.05 -0.06 -21.78
CA ILE A 193 0.35 -0.60 -20.46
C ILE A 193 -0.52 0.04 -19.40
N SER A 194 -0.74 1.35 -19.46
CA SER A 194 -1.63 2.05 -18.54
C SER A 194 -3.07 1.50 -18.60
N ARG A 195 -3.61 1.29 -19.81
CA ARG A 195 -4.94 0.70 -20.00
C ARG A 195 -5.03 -0.74 -19.49
N LEU A 196 -4.04 -1.57 -19.83
CA LEU A 196 -3.97 -2.95 -19.34
C LEU A 196 -3.85 -3.00 -17.82
N PHE A 197 -2.99 -2.16 -17.24
CA PHE A 197 -2.83 -2.05 -15.79
C PHE A 197 -4.16 -1.69 -15.12
N GLY A 198 -4.94 -0.77 -15.69
CA GLY A 198 -6.29 -0.45 -15.21
C GLY A 198 -7.24 -1.65 -15.21
N LEU A 199 -7.27 -2.42 -16.30
CA LEU A 199 -8.07 -3.66 -16.37
C LEU A 199 -7.63 -4.66 -15.30
N LEU A 200 -6.33 -4.87 -15.14
CA LEU A 200 -5.79 -5.77 -14.13
C LEU A 200 -6.09 -5.30 -12.70
N CYS A 201 -6.15 -3.99 -12.46
CA CYS A 201 -6.55 -3.44 -11.16
C CYS A 201 -8.01 -3.76 -10.83
N ILE A 202 -8.92 -3.71 -11.81
CA ILE A 202 -10.32 -4.11 -11.65
C ILE A 202 -10.41 -5.61 -11.33
N VAL A 203 -9.73 -6.45 -12.11
CA VAL A 203 -9.67 -7.90 -11.88
C VAL A 203 -9.07 -8.22 -10.50
N PHE A 204 -8.01 -7.50 -10.11
CA PHE A 204 -7.37 -7.64 -8.81
C PHE A 204 -8.31 -7.25 -7.66
N ALA A 205 -9.04 -6.15 -7.80
CA ALA A 205 -10.05 -5.72 -6.84
C ALA A 205 -11.15 -6.78 -6.69
N TRP A 206 -11.60 -7.35 -7.80
CA TRP A 206 -12.61 -8.39 -7.81
C TRP A 206 -12.16 -9.66 -7.08
N MET A 207 -10.98 -10.19 -7.43
CA MET A 207 -10.40 -11.34 -6.77
C MET A 207 -10.17 -11.09 -5.28
N THR A 208 -9.73 -9.88 -4.90
CA THR A 208 -9.54 -9.54 -3.48
C THR A 208 -10.88 -9.47 -2.75
N ARG A 209 -11.90 -8.87 -3.36
CA ARG A 209 -13.23 -8.72 -2.76
C ARG A 209 -13.89 -10.08 -2.49
N PHE A 210 -13.79 -10.97 -3.46
CA PHE A 210 -14.35 -12.32 -3.35
C PHE A 210 -13.55 -13.16 -2.34
N GLY A 211 -12.21 -13.08 -2.39
CA GLY A 211 -11.35 -13.74 -1.42
C GLY A 211 -11.57 -13.28 0.03
N ALA A 212 -11.84 -11.98 0.22
CA ALA A 212 -12.20 -11.44 1.53
C ALA A 212 -13.53 -12.02 2.02
N HIS A 213 -14.56 -12.07 1.17
CA HIS A 213 -15.85 -12.66 1.50
C HIS A 213 -15.75 -14.13 1.91
N GLN A 214 -15.01 -14.93 1.13
CA GLN A 214 -14.82 -16.34 1.44
C GLN A 214 -14.01 -16.57 2.71
N THR A 215 -13.16 -15.63 3.10
CA THR A 215 -12.39 -15.73 4.35
C THR A 215 -13.24 -15.43 5.58
N GLU A 216 -14.31 -14.63 5.44
CA GLU A 216 -15.28 -14.38 6.51
C GLU A 216 -16.08 -15.64 6.85
N THR A 217 -16.46 -16.40 5.83
CA THR A 217 -17.19 -17.66 5.97
C THR A 217 -16.26 -18.84 6.29
N HIS A 218 -15.07 -18.87 5.68
CA HIS A 218 -14.11 -19.97 5.79
C HIS A 218 -12.70 -19.45 6.08
N THR A 219 -12.32 -19.45 7.35
CA THR A 219 -10.99 -18.99 7.76
C THR A 219 -9.89 -19.93 7.22
N PRO A 220 -8.90 -19.43 6.45
CA PRO A 220 -7.86 -20.26 5.90
C PRO A 220 -6.95 -20.84 6.99
N ARG A 221 -6.43 -22.05 6.73
CA ARG A 221 -5.44 -22.71 7.61
C ARG A 221 -4.26 -21.77 7.86
N ARG A 222 -3.76 -21.81 9.09
CA ARG A 222 -2.59 -21.02 9.51
C ARG A 222 -1.34 -21.87 9.59
N ASP A 223 -0.18 -21.27 9.29
CA ASP A 223 1.12 -21.87 9.53
C ASP A 223 1.50 -21.84 11.02
N LYS A 224 2.63 -22.45 11.39
CA LYS A 224 3.15 -22.45 12.77
C LYS A 224 3.40 -21.04 13.33
N ARG A 225 3.49 -20.01 12.47
CA ARG A 225 3.69 -18.60 12.83
C ARG A 225 2.37 -17.82 12.86
N GLY A 226 1.23 -18.50 12.71
CA GLY A 226 -0.11 -17.91 12.77
C GLY A 226 -0.54 -17.17 11.49
N ARG A 227 0.24 -17.26 10.40
CA ARG A 227 -0.04 -16.62 9.10
C ARG A 227 -0.93 -17.50 8.26
N ALA A 228 -1.86 -16.91 7.50
CA ALA A 228 -2.67 -17.67 6.56
C ALA A 228 -1.77 -18.33 5.51
N VAL A 229 -1.97 -19.63 5.27
CA VAL A 229 -1.19 -20.43 4.29
C VAL A 229 -1.50 -19.96 2.85
N VAL A 230 -2.69 -19.41 2.63
CA VAL A 230 -3.16 -18.91 1.34
C VAL A 230 -3.66 -17.47 1.53
N SER A 231 -3.23 -16.56 0.65
CA SER A 231 -3.73 -15.17 0.68
C SER A 231 -5.16 -15.08 0.19
N GLN A 232 -5.92 -14.10 0.69
CA GLN A 232 -7.30 -13.83 0.26
C GLN A 232 -7.39 -13.66 -1.25
N PHE A 233 -6.48 -12.87 -1.84
CA PHE A 233 -6.36 -12.73 -3.29
C PHE A 233 -6.21 -14.06 -4.03
N ARG A 234 -5.40 -15.00 -3.50
CA ARG A 234 -5.21 -16.31 -4.13
C ARG A 234 -6.48 -17.17 -4.08
N ILE A 235 -7.22 -17.14 -2.97
CA ILE A 235 -8.52 -17.83 -2.84
C ILE A 235 -9.48 -17.28 -3.89
N GLY A 236 -9.63 -15.95 -3.96
CA GLY A 236 -10.51 -15.31 -4.94
C GLY A 236 -10.09 -15.55 -6.38
N TRP A 237 -8.79 -15.56 -6.68
CA TRP A 237 -8.28 -15.93 -8.00
C TRP A 237 -8.67 -17.36 -8.40
N GLN A 238 -8.55 -18.35 -7.49
CA GLN A 238 -8.90 -19.74 -7.80
C GLN A 238 -10.37 -19.88 -8.14
N ILE A 239 -11.24 -19.30 -7.31
CA ILE A 239 -12.69 -19.45 -7.47
C ILE A 239 -13.18 -18.66 -8.69
N LEU A 240 -12.77 -17.40 -8.84
CA LEU A 240 -13.16 -16.59 -9.99
C LEU A 240 -12.66 -17.19 -11.30
N SER A 241 -11.45 -17.73 -11.32
CA SER A 241 -10.91 -18.39 -12.53
C SER A 241 -11.65 -19.68 -12.87
N GLN A 242 -12.16 -20.40 -11.87
CA GLN A 242 -12.96 -21.60 -12.07
C GLN A 242 -14.36 -21.25 -12.57
N ALA A 243 -15.06 -20.32 -11.90
CA ALA A 243 -16.37 -19.83 -12.30
C ALA A 243 -16.36 -19.28 -13.72
N ALA A 244 -15.42 -18.39 -14.05
CA ALA A 244 -15.31 -17.79 -15.38
C ALA A 244 -15.03 -18.81 -16.51
N ARG A 245 -14.50 -20.00 -16.20
CA ARG A 245 -14.18 -21.04 -17.20
C ARG A 245 -15.27 -22.10 -17.32
N TRP A 246 -15.91 -22.46 -16.21
CA TRP A 246 -16.67 -23.69 -16.12
C TRP A 246 -18.08 -23.53 -15.50
N ASP A 247 -18.36 -22.45 -14.77
CA ASP A 247 -19.60 -22.31 -14.01
C ASP A 247 -20.19 -20.89 -14.13
N GLY A 248 -21.18 -20.77 -15.02
CA GLY A 248 -21.81 -19.50 -15.35
C GLY A 248 -22.63 -18.88 -14.21
N ASP A 249 -23.23 -19.69 -13.34
CA ASP A 249 -24.10 -19.19 -12.27
C ASP A 249 -23.25 -18.60 -11.12
N ASP A 250 -22.20 -19.32 -10.72
CA ASP A 250 -21.20 -18.83 -9.75
C ASP A 250 -20.52 -17.54 -10.22
N PHE A 251 -20.36 -17.35 -11.53
CA PHE A 251 -19.78 -16.13 -12.08
C PHE A 251 -20.66 -14.90 -11.83
N TRP A 252 -21.99 -15.04 -11.92
CA TRP A 252 -22.92 -13.92 -11.64
C TRP A 252 -22.94 -13.55 -10.15
N ASP A 253 -22.81 -14.51 -9.25
CA ASP A 253 -22.61 -14.25 -7.82
C ASP A 253 -21.31 -13.50 -7.56
N CYS A 254 -20.23 -13.92 -8.20
CA CYS A 254 -18.96 -13.20 -8.17
C CYS A 254 -19.15 -11.76 -8.65
N LEU A 255 -19.87 -11.54 -9.75
CA LEU A 255 -20.05 -10.22 -10.35
C LEU A 255 -20.90 -9.31 -9.45
N ARG A 256 -21.96 -9.83 -8.83
CA ARG A 256 -22.77 -9.10 -7.85
C ARG A 256 -21.92 -8.61 -6.68
N LEU A 257 -21.02 -9.45 -6.16
CA LEU A 257 -20.12 -9.09 -5.06
C LEU A 257 -19.14 -7.96 -5.40
N LEU A 258 -18.77 -7.79 -6.68
CA LEU A 258 -17.92 -6.67 -7.11
C LEU A 258 -18.62 -5.31 -6.93
N GLY A 259 -19.94 -5.27 -7.10
CA GLY A 259 -20.76 -4.07 -6.89
C GLY A 259 -20.94 -3.70 -5.41
N MET A 260 -20.64 -4.62 -4.48
CA MET A 260 -20.81 -4.40 -3.05
C MET A 260 -19.53 -3.79 -2.43
N PRO A 261 -19.66 -2.93 -1.40
CA PRO A 261 -18.51 -2.45 -0.65
C PRO A 261 -17.62 -3.59 -0.13
N PHE A 262 -16.31 -3.34 -0.05
CA PHE A 262 -15.43 -4.20 0.72
C PHE A 262 -15.90 -4.22 2.18
N PRO A 263 -15.77 -5.37 2.86
CA PRO A 263 -16.04 -5.41 4.28
C PRO A 263 -15.18 -4.38 4.99
N ILE A 264 -15.80 -3.69 5.94
CA ILE A 264 -15.08 -2.78 6.84
C ILE A 264 -14.05 -3.65 7.53
N ALA A 265 -12.79 -3.22 7.53
CA ALA A 265 -11.79 -3.85 8.37
C ALA A 265 -12.20 -3.54 9.81
N SER A 266 -13.10 -4.35 10.38
CA SER A 266 -13.33 -4.43 11.81
C SER A 266 -11.94 -4.55 12.39
N THR A 267 -11.53 -3.53 13.13
CA THR A 267 -10.23 -3.37 13.77
C THR A 267 -9.65 -4.75 14.02
N LEU A 268 -8.74 -5.21 13.13
CA LEU A 268 -7.97 -6.42 13.36
C LEU A 268 -6.98 -6.05 14.46
N ILE A 269 -7.53 -5.94 15.67
CA ILE A 269 -6.83 -6.01 16.93
C ILE A 269 -6.06 -7.30 16.83
N SER A 270 -4.74 -7.15 16.80
CA SER A 270 -3.77 -8.24 16.87
C SER A 270 -3.95 -9.29 15.77
N ARG A 271 -2.99 -9.31 14.84
CA ARG A 271 -2.09 -10.47 14.79
C ARG A 271 -0.85 -10.09 14.02
N SER A 272 0.29 -10.43 14.61
CA SER A 272 1.61 -10.14 14.13
C SER A 272 1.80 -10.65 12.70
N VAL A 273 1.75 -9.76 11.72
CA VAL A 273 2.54 -9.94 10.49
C VAL A 273 3.99 -9.64 10.87
N ARG A 274 4.62 -10.57 11.59
CA ARG A 274 6.08 -10.67 11.63
C ARG A 274 6.45 -11.45 10.37
N CYS A 275 7.41 -10.91 9.61
CA CYS A 275 8.07 -11.64 8.53
C CYS A 275 8.56 -13.02 9.03
#